data_AF-A0A0C2FTQ5-F1
#
_entry.id   AF-A0A0C2FTQ5-F1
#
_cell.length_a   1.000
_cell.length_b   1.000
_cell.length_c   1.000
_cell.angle_alpha   90.00
_cell.angle_beta   90.00
_cell.angle_gamma   90.00
#
_symmetry.space_group_name_H-M   'P 1'
#
loop_
_entity.id
_entity.type
_entity.pdbx_description
1 polymer ?
#
loop_
_entity_poly.entity_id
_entity_poly.type
_entity_poly.pdbx_seq_one_letter_code
_entity_poly.pdbx_strand_id
1 'polypeptide(L)'
;MIEERCSVIPAIVTEECTSFDPRAGFVRVIGELVGDVAERIVYRAALYGQTDIAGYKPATGDLAYPEKLEMMKSIEKERQKEGSEAAENREESVRKDSTSARPSPAPISAVDLHCLWYPTVRRTVMCLAKLYRCLDVAVFQSIARDLLAMCCESLEAAALHISASPPKKTGHTKKLDGELFLVKHLLILREQTTPYRQAAY
;
A
#
# COMPACT_ATOMS: atom_id res chain seq x y z
N MET A 1 -16.54 35.93 -19.97
CA MET A 1 -16.98 35.00 -21.04
C MET A 1 -17.51 33.66 -20.48
N ILE A 2 -18.09 33.65 -19.27
CA ILE A 2 -18.73 32.47 -18.64
C ILE A 2 -20.24 32.70 -18.46
N GLU A 3 -20.73 33.93 -18.60
CA GLU A 3 -22.15 34.28 -18.41
C GLU A 3 -23.07 33.83 -19.56
N GLU A 4 -22.54 33.54 -20.76
CA GLU A 4 -23.36 33.14 -21.92
C GLU A 4 -23.73 31.65 -21.95
N ARG A 5 -23.22 30.82 -21.03
CA ARG A 5 -23.53 29.37 -20.99
C ARG A 5 -24.60 28.97 -19.97
N CYS A 6 -25.06 29.91 -19.14
CA CYS A 6 -26.12 29.66 -18.15
C CYS A 6 -27.52 30.10 -18.61
N SER A 7 -27.67 30.66 -19.82
CA SER A 7 -28.93 31.24 -20.31
C SER A 7 -29.66 30.42 -21.38
N VAL A 8 -29.28 29.17 -21.63
CA VAL A 8 -30.03 28.31 -22.57
C VAL A 8 -31.23 27.70 -21.85
N ILE A 9 -32.28 28.50 -21.67
CA ILE A 9 -33.64 27.99 -21.63
C ILE A 9 -34.05 27.80 -23.09
N PRO A 10 -34.31 26.59 -23.58
CA PRO A 10 -34.84 26.39 -24.91
C PRO A 10 -36.17 27.14 -25.02
N ALA A 11 -36.30 28.01 -26.02
CA ALA A 11 -37.54 28.67 -26.40
C ALA A 11 -38.51 27.68 -27.10
N ILE A 12 -38.71 26.52 -26.49
CA ILE A 12 -39.71 25.50 -26.83
C ILE A 12 -40.46 25.22 -25.53
N VAL A 13 -41.15 26.25 -25.04
CA VAL A 13 -42.23 26.10 -24.08
C VAL A 13 -43.51 26.27 -24.88
N THR A 14 -43.87 25.23 -25.61
CA THR A 14 -45.25 24.99 -26.01
C THR A 14 -45.56 23.57 -25.61
N GLU A 15 -46.35 23.46 -24.54
CA GLU A 15 -47.10 22.27 -24.14
C GLU A 15 -46.29 21.12 -23.54
N GLU A 16 -45.81 21.33 -22.32
CA GLU A 16 -46.02 20.43 -21.18
C GLU A 16 -45.32 21.09 -19.97
N CYS A 17 -46.10 21.55 -19.01
CA CYS A 17 -45.59 22.14 -17.78
C CYS A 17 -44.97 21.03 -16.93
N THR A 18 -43.77 20.57 -17.30
CA THR A 18 -42.87 19.92 -16.36
C THR A 18 -42.46 21.02 -15.39
N SER A 19 -42.99 20.97 -14.17
CA SER A 19 -42.65 21.92 -13.12
C SER A 19 -41.13 22.07 -13.06
N PHE A 20 -40.63 23.30 -13.22
CA PHE A 20 -39.21 23.60 -13.05
C PHE A 20 -38.78 23.08 -11.67
N ASP A 21 -38.07 21.95 -11.64
CA ASP A 21 -37.55 21.35 -10.43
C ASP A 21 -36.05 21.65 -10.31
N PRO A 22 -35.68 22.78 -9.66
CA PRO A 22 -34.27 23.14 -9.50
C PRO A 22 -33.50 22.08 -8.70
N ARG A 23 -34.17 21.25 -7.89
CA ARG A 23 -33.52 20.18 -7.13
C ARG A 23 -33.13 19.03 -8.04
N ALA A 24 -34.02 18.58 -8.92
CA ALA A 24 -33.69 17.56 -9.92
C ALA A 24 -32.57 18.03 -10.86
N GLY A 25 -32.62 19.29 -11.30
CA GLY A 25 -31.56 19.89 -12.10
C GLY A 25 -30.19 19.88 -11.38
N PHE A 26 -30.16 20.28 -10.10
CA PHE A 26 -28.95 20.24 -9.28
C PHE A 26 -28.40 18.82 -9.10
N VAL A 27 -29.25 17.85 -8.77
CA VAL A 27 -28.85 16.45 -8.60
C VAL A 27 -28.24 15.90 -9.88
N ARG A 28 -28.81 16.22 -11.05
CA ARG A 28 -28.25 15.82 -12.35
C ARG A 28 -26.84 16.39 -12.57
N VAL A 29 -26.67 17.70 -12.39
CA VAL A 29 -25.36 18.37 -12.61
C VAL A 29 -24.31 17.84 -11.63
N ILE A 30 -24.66 17.65 -10.36
CA ILE A 30 -23.74 17.07 -9.38
C ILE A 30 -23.42 15.61 -9.71
N GLY A 31 -24.38 14.82 -10.18
CA GLY A 31 -24.16 13.44 -10.61
C GLY A 31 -23.18 13.35 -11.77
N GLU A 32 -23.33 14.20 -12.80
CA GLU A 32 -22.40 14.31 -13.92
C GLU A 32 -20.99 14.69 -13.44
N LEU A 33 -20.87 15.69 -12.56
CA LEU A 33 -19.58 16.11 -11.99
C LEU A 33 -18.91 15.01 -11.15
N VAL A 34 -19.69 14.22 -10.40
CA VAL A 34 -19.16 13.08 -9.65
C VAL A 34 -18.60 12.02 -10.60
N GLY A 35 -19.29 11.77 -11.72
CA GLY A 35 -18.80 10.89 -12.80
C GLY A 35 -17.45 11.36 -13.35
N ASP A 36 -17.35 12.64 -13.72
CA ASP A 36 -16.11 13.23 -14.25
C ASP A 36 -14.94 13.11 -13.25
N VAL A 37 -15.21 13.33 -11.96
CA VAL A 37 -14.22 13.18 -10.90
C VAL A 37 -13.80 11.72 -10.74
N ALA A 38 -14.75 10.77 -10.79
CA ALA A 38 -14.44 9.35 -10.73
C ALA A 38 -13.55 8.92 -11.90
N GLU A 39 -13.90 9.28 -13.14
CA GLU A 39 -13.07 9.02 -14.32
C GLU A 39 -11.67 9.61 -14.18
N ARG A 40 -11.56 10.83 -13.65
CA ARG A 40 -10.26 11.46 -13.40
C ARG A 40 -9.45 10.69 -12.35
N ILE A 41 -10.09 10.20 -11.28
CA ILE A 41 -9.43 9.37 -10.26
C ILE A 41 -8.92 8.08 -10.89
N VAL A 42 -9.73 7.40 -11.70
CA VAL A 42 -9.34 6.17 -12.42
C VAL A 42 -8.12 6.42 -13.30
N TYR A 43 -8.17 7.46 -14.14
CA TYR A 43 -7.06 7.83 -15.01
C TYR A 43 -5.78 8.10 -14.21
N ARG A 44 -5.88 8.86 -13.12
CA ARG A 44 -4.72 9.20 -12.27
C ARG A 44 -4.15 7.98 -11.57
N ALA A 45 -5.00 7.05 -11.13
CA ALA A 45 -4.56 5.79 -10.53
C ALA A 45 -3.82 4.89 -11.54
N ALA A 46 -4.36 4.76 -12.75
CA ALA A 46 -3.72 4.01 -13.82
C ALA A 46 -2.35 4.60 -14.17
N LEU A 47 -2.27 5.93 -14.33
CA LEU A 47 -1.01 6.63 -14.59
C LEU A 47 0.00 6.42 -13.45
N TYR A 48 -0.44 6.53 -12.19
CA TYR A 48 0.40 6.26 -11.02
C TYR A 48 0.93 4.83 -11.03
N GLY A 49 0.11 3.84 -11.40
CA GLY A 49 0.57 2.48 -11.57
C GLY A 49 1.69 2.35 -12.59
N GLN A 50 1.54 2.98 -13.75
CA GLN A 50 2.55 2.94 -14.80
C GLN A 50 3.86 3.64 -14.37
N THR A 51 3.77 4.83 -13.77
CA THR A 51 4.96 5.63 -13.43
C THR A 51 5.66 5.18 -12.16
N ASP A 52 4.89 4.91 -11.11
CA ASP A 52 5.40 4.72 -9.75
C ASP A 52 5.45 3.25 -9.31
N ILE A 53 4.82 2.33 -10.03
CA ILE A 53 4.83 0.90 -9.73
C ILE A 53 5.60 0.14 -10.81
N ALA A 54 5.07 0.10 -12.04
CA ALA A 54 5.72 -0.60 -13.16
C ALA A 54 7.06 0.06 -13.55
N GLY A 55 7.09 1.39 -13.64
CA GLY A 55 8.28 2.18 -13.96
C GLY A 55 9.28 2.37 -12.81
N TYR A 56 9.06 1.73 -11.65
CA TYR A 56 9.90 1.94 -10.49
C TYR A 56 11.32 1.39 -10.71
N LYS A 57 12.32 2.25 -10.47
CA LYS A 57 13.74 1.88 -10.52
C LYS A 57 14.26 1.65 -9.10
N PRO A 58 14.61 0.40 -8.73
CA PRO A 58 15.06 0.08 -7.38
C PRO A 58 16.38 0.77 -7.05
N ALA A 59 16.51 1.32 -5.83
CA ALA A 59 17.81 1.71 -5.31
C ALA A 59 18.58 0.48 -4.79
N THR A 60 19.89 0.64 -4.58
CA THR A 60 20.75 -0.44 -4.05
C THR A 60 20.28 -0.93 -2.68
N GLY A 61 19.74 -0.03 -1.85
CA GLY A 61 19.17 -0.38 -0.53
C GLY A 61 17.86 -1.18 -0.60
N ASP A 62 17.09 -1.05 -1.67
CA ASP A 62 15.85 -1.80 -1.86
C ASP A 62 16.11 -3.26 -2.24
N LEU A 63 17.26 -3.51 -2.87
CA LEU A 63 17.75 -4.82 -3.30
C LEU A 63 18.74 -5.45 -2.31
N ALA A 64 18.98 -4.81 -1.15
CA ALA A 64 19.92 -5.27 -0.12
C ALA A 64 19.35 -6.45 0.69
N TYR A 65 19.17 -7.58 0.02
CA TYR A 65 18.66 -8.82 0.61
C TYR A 65 19.74 -9.91 0.63
N PRO A 66 19.96 -10.59 1.77
CA PRO A 66 19.22 -10.54 3.03
C PRO A 66 19.78 -9.54 4.06
N GLU A 67 20.78 -8.74 3.70
CA GLU A 67 21.56 -7.94 4.66
C GLU A 67 20.69 -6.95 5.46
N LYS A 68 19.67 -6.37 4.81
CA LYS A 68 18.68 -5.51 5.48
C LYS A 68 17.94 -6.24 6.61
N LEU A 69 17.63 -7.53 6.42
CA LEU A 69 16.95 -8.35 7.43
C LEU A 69 17.90 -8.76 8.56
N GLU A 70 19.13 -9.13 8.22
CA GLU A 70 20.16 -9.47 9.20
C GLU A 70 20.44 -8.27 10.12
N MET A 71 20.56 -7.06 9.55
CA MET A 71 20.78 -5.83 10.30
C MET A 71 19.64 -5.56 11.30
N MET A 72 18.39 -5.64 10.86
CA MET A 72 17.25 -5.41 11.76
C MET A 72 17.16 -6.44 12.87
N LYS A 73 17.47 -7.71 12.59
CA LYS A 73 17.52 -8.76 13.61
C LYS A 73 18.63 -8.52 14.63
N SER A 74 19.77 -8.00 14.21
CA SER A 74 20.87 -7.64 15.13
C SER A 74 20.48 -6.48 16.05
N ILE A 75 19.87 -5.43 15.50
CA ILE A 75 19.36 -4.28 16.28
C ILE A 75 18.32 -4.75 17.32
N GLU A 76 17.41 -5.64 16.92
CA GLU A 76 16.40 -6.19 17.84
C GLU A 76 17.04 -6.97 19.00
N LYS A 77 18.08 -7.77 18.72
CA LYS A 77 18.83 -8.49 19.75
C LYS A 77 19.56 -7.56 20.71
N GLU A 78 20.17 -6.48 20.20
CA GLU A 78 20.84 -5.48 21.04
C GLU A 78 19.85 -4.78 21.97
N ARG A 79 18.69 -4.35 21.46
CA ARG A 79 17.63 -3.74 22.29
C ARG A 79 17.09 -4.70 23.35
N GLN A 80 17.00 -5.99 23.05
CA GLN A 80 16.58 -7.00 24.02
C GLN A 80 17.62 -7.20 25.13
N LYS A 81 18.92 -7.16 24.80
CA LYS A 81 20.01 -7.25 25.77
C LYS A 81 20.09 -6.02 26.67
N GLU A 82 19.99 -4.82 26.11
CA GLU A 82 19.94 -3.57 26.90
C GLU A 82 18.72 -3.55 27.83
N GLY A 83 17.57 -4.05 27.37
CA GLY A 83 16.37 -4.19 28.20
C GLY A 83 16.51 -5.20 29.35
N SER A 84 17.27 -6.29 29.16
CA SER A 84 17.56 -7.26 30.23
C SER A 84 18.63 -6.77 31.21
N GLU A 85 19.68 -6.10 30.74
CA GLU A 85 20.75 -5.55 31.60
C GLU A 85 20.24 -4.37 32.47
N ALA A 86 19.32 -3.55 31.94
CA ALA A 86 18.65 -2.51 32.72
C ALA A 86 17.67 -3.08 33.77
N ALA A 87 17.15 -4.30 33.57
CA ALA A 87 16.33 -5.00 34.54
C ALA A 87 17.18 -5.67 35.63
N GLU A 88 18.32 -6.28 35.28
CA GLU A 88 19.27 -6.89 36.22
C GLU A 88 19.92 -5.84 37.15
N ASN A 89 20.24 -4.64 36.66
CA ASN A 89 20.73 -3.54 37.52
C ASN A 89 19.67 -2.95 38.46
N ARG A 90 18.38 -3.29 38.28
CA ARG A 90 17.29 -2.86 39.18
C ARG A 90 16.97 -3.89 40.26
N GLU A 91 17.46 -5.13 40.12
CA GLU A 91 17.21 -6.22 41.07
C GLU A 91 18.21 -6.27 42.25
N GLU A 92 19.27 -5.44 42.27
CA GLU A 92 20.12 -5.29 43.46
C GLU A 92 19.49 -4.42 44.57
N SER A 93 18.32 -3.82 44.33
CA SER A 93 17.54 -3.17 45.38
C SER A 93 16.08 -3.63 45.40
N VAL A 94 15.74 -4.35 46.47
CA VAL A 94 14.41 -4.70 46.98
C VAL A 94 13.87 -6.08 46.58
N ARG A 95 13.88 -6.95 47.60
CA ARG A 95 13.25 -8.27 47.68
C ARG A 95 11.72 -8.16 47.64
N LYS A 96 11.11 -9.18 47.02
CA LYS A 96 9.82 -9.83 47.37
C LYS A 96 8.53 -9.14 46.87
N ASP A 97 8.04 -9.56 45.69
CA ASP A 97 6.78 -10.31 45.56
C ASP A 97 6.65 -10.93 44.16
N SER A 98 5.98 -12.06 44.11
CA SER A 98 5.86 -12.99 43.00
C SER A 98 4.73 -12.57 42.06
N THR A 99 5.05 -12.12 40.86
CA THR A 99 4.21 -12.30 39.66
C THR A 99 5.10 -12.24 38.42
N SER A 100 5.27 -13.39 37.77
CA SER A 100 6.04 -13.57 36.53
C SER A 100 5.39 -12.81 35.38
N ALA A 101 5.70 -11.53 35.24
CA ALA A 101 5.47 -10.78 34.02
C ALA A 101 6.68 -10.97 33.12
N ARG A 102 6.62 -12.02 32.30
CA ARG A 102 7.55 -12.27 31.19
C ARG A 102 7.76 -10.95 30.41
N PRO A 103 9.01 -10.48 30.17
CA PRO A 103 9.23 -9.40 29.23
C PRO A 103 8.86 -9.94 27.84
N SER A 104 7.68 -9.57 27.37
CA SER A 104 7.32 -9.79 25.97
C SER A 104 8.24 -8.92 25.13
N PRO A 105 8.88 -9.44 24.07
CA PRO A 105 9.65 -8.61 23.16
C PRO A 105 8.71 -7.52 22.65
N ALA A 106 9.08 -6.25 22.87
CA ALA A 106 8.29 -5.12 22.41
C ALA A 106 7.99 -5.35 20.91
N PRO A 107 6.72 -5.29 20.48
CA PRO A 107 6.38 -5.56 19.10
C PRO A 107 7.15 -4.60 18.21
N ILE A 108 7.72 -5.13 17.11
CA ILE A 108 8.29 -4.32 16.02
C ILE A 108 7.27 -3.22 15.72
N SER A 109 7.69 -1.95 15.78
CA SER A 109 6.75 -0.86 15.54
C SER A 109 6.17 -1.02 14.13
N ALA A 110 4.87 -0.73 13.95
CA ALA A 110 4.23 -0.84 12.64
C ALA A 110 4.97 0.00 11.57
N VAL A 111 5.65 1.07 11.98
CA VAL A 111 6.49 1.91 11.13
C VAL A 111 7.71 1.14 10.63
N ASP A 112 8.42 0.42 11.50
CA ASP A 112 9.59 -0.39 11.13
C ASP A 112 9.20 -1.55 10.19
N LEU A 113 8.00 -2.10 10.37
CA LEU A 113 7.48 -3.16 9.49
C LEU A 113 7.26 -2.65 8.07
N HIS A 114 6.73 -1.43 7.89
CA HIS A 114 6.56 -0.84 6.56
C HIS A 114 7.90 -0.41 5.93
N CYS A 115 8.91 -0.08 6.73
CA CYS A 115 10.28 0.18 6.26
C CYS A 115 10.95 -1.06 5.64
N LEU A 116 10.47 -2.25 6.01
CA LEU A 116 10.92 -3.54 5.47
C LEU A 116 10.22 -3.95 4.17
N TRP A 117 9.14 -3.29 3.79
CA TRP A 117 8.41 -3.61 2.58
C TRP A 117 9.13 -3.04 1.37
N TYR A 118 9.10 -3.80 0.29
CA TYR A 118 9.54 -3.29 -0.99
C TYR A 118 8.67 -2.09 -1.44
N PRO A 119 9.27 -1.01 -1.99
CA PRO A 119 8.54 0.24 -2.22
C PRO A 119 7.28 0.12 -3.08
N THR A 120 7.28 -0.72 -4.12
CA THR A 120 6.09 -0.90 -4.98
C THR A 120 4.93 -1.57 -4.27
N VAL A 121 5.19 -2.47 -3.31
CA VAL A 121 4.14 -3.06 -2.44
C VAL A 121 3.47 -1.97 -1.61
N ARG A 122 4.27 -1.12 -0.94
CA ARG A 122 3.76 -0.02 -0.12
C ARG A 122 2.92 0.96 -0.95
N ARG A 123 3.43 1.35 -2.13
CA ARG A 123 2.72 2.24 -3.07
C ARG A 123 1.39 1.64 -3.52
N THR A 124 1.38 0.38 -3.90
CA THR A 124 0.18 -0.36 -4.34
C THR A 124 -0.87 -0.39 -3.23
N VAL A 125 -0.50 -0.87 -2.03
CA VAL A 125 -1.43 -0.99 -0.90
C VAL A 125 -2.02 0.38 -0.50
N MET A 126 -1.19 1.44 -0.45
CA MET A 126 -1.65 2.79 -0.15
C MET A 126 -2.60 3.34 -1.23
N CYS A 127 -2.35 3.02 -2.50
CA CYS A 127 -3.22 3.41 -3.60
C CYS A 127 -4.59 2.71 -3.48
N LEU A 128 -4.60 1.38 -3.30
CA LEU A 128 -5.83 0.60 -3.14
C LEU A 128 -6.67 1.08 -1.95
N ALA A 129 -6.05 1.36 -0.80
CA ALA A 129 -6.75 1.85 0.38
C ALA A 129 -7.47 3.19 0.15
N LYS A 130 -6.92 4.06 -0.72
CA LYS A 130 -7.55 5.32 -1.09
C LYS A 130 -8.69 5.11 -2.08
N LEU A 131 -8.48 4.29 -3.10
CA LEU A 131 -9.44 4.06 -4.18
C LEU A 131 -10.69 3.32 -3.71
N TYR A 132 -10.54 2.36 -2.79
CA TYR A 132 -11.64 1.54 -2.30
C TYR A 132 -12.79 2.34 -1.67
N ARG A 133 -12.51 3.55 -1.15
CA ARG A 133 -13.51 4.39 -0.47
C ARG A 133 -14.27 5.34 -1.40
N CYS A 134 -13.80 5.53 -2.63
CA CYS A 134 -14.32 6.58 -3.51
C CYS A 134 -14.73 6.09 -4.91
N LEU A 135 -14.61 4.79 -5.18
CA LEU A 135 -15.00 4.19 -6.45
C LEU A 135 -16.01 3.06 -6.23
N ASP A 136 -16.91 2.89 -7.20
CA ASP A 136 -17.77 1.73 -7.26
C ASP A 136 -16.96 0.43 -7.30
N VAL A 137 -17.50 -0.63 -6.69
CA VAL A 137 -16.82 -1.91 -6.52
C VAL A 137 -16.27 -2.44 -7.85
N ALA A 138 -17.07 -2.42 -8.92
CA ALA A 138 -16.64 -2.92 -10.23
C ALA A 138 -15.45 -2.12 -10.81
N VAL A 139 -15.50 -0.80 -10.71
CA VAL A 139 -14.44 0.10 -11.21
C VAL A 139 -13.17 -0.09 -10.38
N PHE A 140 -13.31 -0.16 -9.05
CA PHE A 140 -12.21 -0.42 -8.14
C PHE A 140 -11.53 -1.76 -8.45
N GLN A 141 -12.29 -2.85 -8.63
CA GLN A 141 -11.72 -4.17 -8.91
C GLN A 141 -10.92 -4.20 -10.21
N SER A 142 -11.39 -3.52 -11.26
CA SER A 142 -10.66 -3.39 -12.52
C SER A 142 -9.29 -2.75 -12.31
N ILE A 143 -9.24 -1.59 -11.66
CA ILE A 143 -7.99 -0.85 -11.41
C ILE A 143 -7.10 -1.61 -10.44
N ALA A 144 -7.69 -2.25 -9.42
CA ALA A 144 -6.95 -3.02 -8.44
C ALA A 144 -6.22 -4.19 -9.10
N ARG A 145 -6.86 -4.88 -10.04
CA ARG A 145 -6.23 -5.95 -10.82
C ARG A 145 -5.01 -5.44 -11.58
N ASP A 146 -5.11 -4.29 -12.25
CA ASP A 146 -4.00 -3.71 -13.00
C ASP A 146 -2.85 -3.29 -12.09
N LEU A 147 -3.14 -2.60 -10.98
CA LEU A 147 -2.14 -2.19 -9.99
C LEU A 147 -1.41 -3.37 -9.37
N LEU A 148 -2.14 -4.46 -9.07
CA LEU A 148 -1.56 -5.68 -8.51
C LEU A 148 -0.68 -6.41 -9.53
N ALA A 149 -1.09 -6.48 -10.79
CA ALA A 149 -0.28 -7.05 -11.86
C ALA A 149 1.06 -6.30 -12.00
N MET A 150 1.01 -4.96 -12.09
CA MET A 150 2.21 -4.12 -12.14
C MET A 150 3.11 -4.28 -10.90
N CYS A 151 2.51 -4.47 -9.72
CA CYS A 151 3.28 -4.73 -8.50
C CYS A 151 3.97 -6.10 -8.54
N CYS A 152 3.29 -7.14 -9.02
CA CYS A 152 3.87 -8.48 -9.15
C CYS A 152 5.04 -8.48 -10.14
N GLU A 153 4.87 -7.86 -11.31
CA GLU A 153 5.95 -7.72 -12.30
C GLU A 153 7.17 -6.99 -11.72
N SER A 154 6.93 -5.92 -10.97
CA SER A 154 8.00 -5.18 -10.27
C SER A 154 8.74 -6.05 -9.24
N LEU A 155 8.02 -6.90 -8.49
CA LEU A 155 8.61 -7.81 -7.51
C LEU A 155 9.42 -8.92 -8.18
N GLU A 156 8.94 -9.47 -9.29
CA GLU A 156 9.66 -10.47 -10.07
C GLU A 156 10.97 -9.89 -10.63
N ALA A 157 10.92 -8.68 -11.19
CA ALA A 157 12.12 -7.98 -11.66
C ALA A 157 13.13 -7.76 -10.51
N ALA A 158 12.67 -7.30 -9.34
CA ALA A 158 13.54 -7.12 -8.17
C ALA A 158 14.16 -8.45 -7.70
N ALA A 159 13.39 -9.54 -7.69
CA ALA A 159 13.89 -10.88 -7.33
C ALA A 159 14.96 -11.39 -8.30
N LEU A 160 14.81 -11.12 -9.60
CA LEU A 160 15.82 -11.42 -10.61
C LEU A 160 17.09 -10.60 -10.39
N HIS A 161 16.98 -9.31 -10.08
CA HIS A 161 18.12 -8.45 -9.76
C HIS A 161 18.89 -8.94 -8.52
N ILE A 162 18.18 -9.36 -7.47
CA ILE A 162 18.79 -9.94 -6.27
C ILE A 162 19.51 -11.24 -6.61
N SER A 163 18.89 -12.09 -7.43
CA SER A 163 19.43 -13.39 -7.84
C SER A 163 20.69 -13.28 -8.70
N ALA A 164 20.78 -12.23 -9.53
CA ALA A 164 21.93 -11.95 -10.38
C ALA A 164 23.08 -11.22 -9.64
N SER A 165 22.84 -10.75 -8.41
CA SER A 165 23.84 -10.05 -7.62
C SER A 165 24.97 -10.98 -7.16
N PRO A 166 26.23 -10.51 -7.06
CA PRO A 166 27.33 -11.35 -6.62
C PRO A 166 27.15 -11.81 -5.15
N PRO A 167 27.48 -13.08 -4.83
CA PRO A 167 27.42 -13.57 -3.47
C PRO A 167 28.51 -12.91 -2.61
N LYS A 168 28.14 -12.42 -1.42
CA LYS A 168 29.08 -11.83 -0.47
C LYS A 168 29.72 -12.83 0.49
N LYS A 169 29.06 -13.96 0.75
CA LYS A 169 29.52 -15.03 1.66
C LYS A 169 29.76 -16.30 0.85
N THR A 170 30.88 -16.98 1.10
CA THR A 170 31.24 -18.25 0.45
C THR A 170 30.19 -19.32 0.78
N GLY A 171 29.59 -19.94 -0.25
CA GLY A 171 28.54 -20.97 -0.11
C GLY A 171 27.11 -20.44 -0.03
N HIS A 172 26.89 -19.12 -0.05
CA HIS A 172 25.56 -18.53 -0.06
C HIS A 172 25.02 -18.36 -1.48
N THR A 173 23.79 -18.81 -1.74
CA THR A 173 23.20 -18.75 -3.08
C THR A 173 22.24 -17.57 -3.20
N LYS A 174 22.61 -16.57 -4.00
CA LYS A 174 21.78 -15.38 -4.28
C LYS A 174 20.46 -15.71 -4.98
N LYS A 175 20.38 -16.83 -5.70
CA LYS A 175 19.10 -17.33 -6.26
C LYS A 175 18.05 -17.57 -5.17
N LEU A 176 18.45 -18.20 -4.06
CA LEU A 176 17.54 -18.44 -2.93
C LEU A 176 17.11 -17.12 -2.28
N ASP A 177 18.02 -16.14 -2.18
CA ASP A 177 17.69 -14.80 -1.68
C ASP A 177 16.59 -14.13 -2.50
N GLY A 178 16.67 -14.22 -3.83
CA GLY A 178 15.64 -13.67 -4.72
C GLY A 178 14.28 -14.36 -4.57
N GLU A 179 14.27 -15.69 -4.48
CA GLU A 179 13.05 -16.47 -4.27
C GLU A 179 12.40 -16.15 -2.90
N LEU A 180 13.20 -16.07 -1.83
CA LEU A 180 12.71 -15.70 -0.49
C LEU A 180 12.20 -14.27 -0.44
N PHE A 181 12.87 -13.34 -1.13
CA PHE A 181 12.38 -11.98 -1.30
C PHE A 181 11.00 -11.97 -1.97
N LEU A 182 10.83 -12.69 -3.07
CA LEU A 182 9.58 -12.73 -3.82
C LEU A 182 8.44 -13.30 -2.97
N VAL A 183 8.66 -14.48 -2.36
CA VAL A 183 7.66 -15.14 -1.51
C VAL A 183 7.24 -14.24 -0.35
N LYS A 184 8.19 -13.62 0.35
CA LYS A 184 7.89 -12.69 1.46
C LYS A 184 6.95 -11.57 0.99
N HIS A 185 7.27 -10.93 -0.13
CA HIS A 185 6.51 -9.75 -0.58
C HIS A 185 5.16 -10.12 -1.21
N LEU A 186 5.03 -11.28 -1.86
CA LEU A 186 3.74 -11.79 -2.31
C LEU A 186 2.82 -12.16 -1.14
N LEU A 187 3.38 -12.72 -0.05
CA LEU A 187 2.60 -12.98 1.18
C LEU A 187 2.10 -11.69 1.81
N ILE A 188 2.94 -10.66 1.89
CA ILE A 188 2.53 -9.33 2.36
C ILE A 188 1.43 -8.77 1.46
N LEU A 189 1.62 -8.77 0.14
CA LEU A 189 0.65 -8.23 -0.81
C LEU A 189 -0.70 -8.96 -0.71
N ARG A 190 -0.69 -10.29 -0.57
CA ARG A 190 -1.89 -11.10 -0.36
C ARG A 190 -2.59 -10.73 0.95
N GLU A 191 -1.85 -10.60 2.04
CA GLU A 191 -2.42 -10.25 3.35
C GLU A 191 -3.11 -8.89 3.29
N GLN A 192 -2.42 -7.89 2.75
CA GLN A 192 -2.93 -6.51 2.67
C GLN A 192 -4.11 -6.34 1.71
N THR A 193 -4.31 -7.26 0.76
CA THR A 193 -5.42 -7.21 -0.20
C THR A 193 -6.64 -8.05 0.21
N THR A 194 -6.54 -8.81 1.30
CA THR A 194 -7.64 -9.63 1.83
C THR A 194 -8.95 -8.84 2.06
N PRO A 195 -8.92 -7.63 2.66
CA PRO A 195 -10.16 -6.87 2.92
C PRO A 195 -10.96 -6.54 1.65
N TYR A 196 -10.27 -6.39 0.51
CA TYR A 196 -10.88 -6.02 -0.77
C TYR A 196 -11.54 -7.20 -1.49
N ARG A 197 -11.28 -8.44 -1.04
CA ARG A 197 -11.87 -9.65 -1.61
C ARG A 197 -13.29 -9.91 -1.10
N GLN A 198 -13.58 -9.48 0.13
CA GLN A 198 -14.88 -9.72 0.78
C GLN A 198 -15.97 -8.76 0.30
N ALA A 199 -15.59 -7.62 -0.29
CA ALA A 199 -16.52 -6.64 -0.86
C ALA A 199 -17.08 -7.05 -2.24
N ALA A 200 -16.74 -8.24 -2.73
CA ALA A 200 -17.11 -8.75 -4.06
C ALA A 200 -18.33 -9.68 -4.04
N TYR A 201 -19.00 -9.85 -2.88
CA TYR A 201 -20.20 -10.67 -2.69
C TYR A 201 -21.29 -9.88 -1.99
#